data_AF-A0A7C9A871-F1
#
_entry.id   AF-A0A7C9A871-F1
#
_cell.length_a   1.000
_cell.length_b   1.000
_cell.length_c   1.000
_cell.angle_alpha   90.00
_cell.angle_beta   90.00
_cell.angle_gamma   90.00
#
_symmetry.space_group_name_H-M   'P 1'
#
loop_
_entity.id
_entity.type
_entity.pdbx_description
1 polymer ?
#
loop_
_entity_poly.entity_id
_entity_poly.type
_entity_poly.pdbx_seq_one_letter_code
_entity_poly.pdbx_strand_id
1 'polypeptide(L)'
;HQDKFFKDRHYLDKEWGRYFTGSGEKVLLEVGCGAGNTIFPLLATYPDVFIHACDFSQRAISLVQSHKEYADTRIHAFVCDLTSGDMSNHVAPSSVDIVTMVYK
;
A
#
# COMPACT_ATOMS: atom_id res chain seq x y z
N HIS A 1 -22.72 6.58 6.64
CA HIS A 1 -22.21 7.28 5.45
C HIS A 1 -20.77 6.79 5.21
N GLN A 2 -20.63 5.51 4.91
CA GLN A 2 -19.39 4.83 4.48
C GLN A 2 -19.73 4.23 3.11
N ASP A 3 -18.76 3.92 2.26
CA ASP A 3 -18.95 3.27 0.94
C ASP A 3 -19.26 4.17 -0.28
N LYS A 4 -18.51 5.24 -0.49
CA LYS A 4 -18.43 5.89 -1.83
C LYS A 4 -17.03 6.14 -2.39
N PHE A 5 -16.00 5.50 -1.82
CA PHE A 5 -14.61 5.66 -2.30
C PHE A 5 -13.97 4.38 -2.87
N PHE A 6 -14.73 3.30 -2.99
CA PHE A 6 -14.37 2.10 -3.75
C PHE A 6 -14.81 2.27 -5.21
N LYS A 7 -14.29 3.28 -5.92
CA LYS A 7 -14.39 3.28 -7.38
C LYS A 7 -13.24 2.42 -7.89
N ASP A 8 -13.62 1.27 -8.45
CA ASP A 8 -12.77 0.32 -9.15
C ASP A 8 -11.58 0.98 -9.84
N ARG A 9 -10.39 0.68 -9.34
CA ARG A 9 -9.13 1.14 -9.94
C ARG A 9 -8.69 0.19 -11.04
N HIS A 10 -9.59 -0.20 -11.93
CA HIS A 10 -9.26 -1.03 -13.10
C HIS A 10 -8.17 -0.41 -13.99
N TYR A 11 -7.94 0.90 -13.89
CA TYR A 11 -6.81 1.56 -14.56
C TYR A 11 -5.45 1.07 -14.04
N LEU A 12 -5.32 0.80 -12.73
CA LEU A 12 -4.09 0.27 -12.16
C LEU A 12 -3.75 -1.08 -12.76
N ASP A 13 -4.73 -1.97 -12.93
CA ASP A 13 -4.46 -3.29 -13.52
C ASP A 13 -3.97 -3.18 -14.97
N LYS A 14 -4.65 -2.35 -15.79
CA LYS A 14 -4.28 -2.14 -17.19
C LYS A 14 -2.88 -1.56 -17.38
N GLU A 15 -2.46 -0.67 -16.49
CA GLU A 15 -1.16 -0.01 -16.62
C GLU A 15 -0.04 -0.70 -15.85
N TRP A 16 -0.33 -1.26 -14.69
CA TRP A 16 0.67 -1.73 -13.75
C TRP A 16 0.86 -3.24 -13.77
N GLY A 17 -0.02 -4.00 -14.41
CA GLY A 17 0.08 -5.46 -14.47
C GLY A 17 1.48 -5.94 -14.82
N ARG A 18 2.18 -5.27 -15.75
CA ARG A 18 3.56 -5.62 -16.13
C ARG A 18 4.58 -5.58 -14.98
N TYR A 19 4.36 -4.76 -13.95
CA TYR A 19 5.26 -4.63 -12.80
C TYR A 19 5.01 -5.71 -11.75
N PHE A 20 3.78 -6.23 -11.69
CA PHE A 20 3.40 -7.31 -10.79
C PHE A 20 3.52 -8.69 -11.45
N THR A 21 3.62 -8.76 -12.77
CA THR A 21 3.87 -10.02 -13.50
C THR A 21 5.34 -10.42 -13.43
N GLY A 22 5.61 -11.68 -13.08
CA GLY A 22 6.96 -12.25 -13.02
C GLY A 22 7.04 -13.35 -11.97
N SER A 23 8.22 -13.94 -11.79
CA SER A 23 8.48 -14.89 -10.72
C SER A 23 8.87 -14.17 -9.42
N GLY A 24 8.22 -14.53 -8.32
CA GLY A 24 8.57 -14.06 -6.97
C GLY A 24 7.61 -13.01 -6.40
N GLU A 25 7.60 -12.92 -5.07
CA GLU A 25 6.87 -11.90 -4.34
C GLU A 25 7.32 -10.50 -4.76
N LYS A 26 6.38 -9.56 -4.84
CA LYS A 26 6.65 -8.15 -5.13
C LYS A 26 6.45 -7.31 -3.89
N VAL A 27 7.44 -6.50 -3.55
CA VAL A 27 7.36 -5.56 -2.43
C VAL A 27 7.01 -4.17 -2.93
N LEU A 28 5.86 -3.66 -2.53
CA LEU A 28 5.37 -2.33 -2.86
C LEU A 28 5.39 -1.42 -1.63
N LEU A 29 5.77 -0.16 -1.82
CA LEU A 29 5.62 0.90 -0.82
C LEU A 29 4.61 1.94 -1.31
N GLU A 30 3.46 2.02 -0.63
CA GLU A 30 2.47 3.09 -0.81
C GLU A 30 2.75 4.21 0.21
N VAL A 31 3.11 5.37 -0.31
CA VAL A 31 3.31 6.61 0.45
C VAL A 31 2.04 7.45 0.44
N GLY A 32 1.59 7.87 1.61
CA GLY A 32 0.32 8.59 1.76
C GLY A 32 -0.87 7.66 1.54
N CYS A 33 -0.88 6.50 2.19
CA CYS A 33 -1.83 5.44 1.89
C CYS A 33 -3.30 5.78 2.22
N GLY A 34 -3.56 6.81 3.02
CA GLY A 34 -4.88 7.19 3.48
C GLY A 34 -5.60 5.99 4.10
N ALA A 35 -6.88 5.81 3.77
CA ALA A 35 -7.68 4.68 4.25
C ALA A 35 -7.43 3.34 3.50
N GLY A 36 -6.36 3.23 2.69
CA GLY A 36 -6.00 1.98 2.01
C GLY A 36 -6.77 1.71 0.71
N ASN A 37 -7.40 2.72 0.12
CA ASN A 37 -8.16 2.56 -1.12
C ASN A 37 -7.32 2.06 -2.32
N THR A 38 -5.98 2.12 -2.26
CA THR A 38 -5.07 1.59 -3.31
C THR A 38 -4.67 0.17 -2.94
N ILE A 39 -4.34 0.00 -1.66
CA ILE A 39 -3.82 -1.22 -1.03
C ILE A 39 -4.77 -2.40 -1.23
N PHE A 40 -6.04 -2.26 -0.82
CA PHE A 40 -6.96 -3.42 -0.81
C PHE A 40 -7.31 -3.92 -2.21
N PRO A 41 -7.63 -3.06 -3.20
CA PRO A 41 -7.79 -3.53 -4.58
C PRO A 41 -6.52 -4.21 -5.13
N LEU A 42 -5.33 -3.67 -4.84
CA LEU A 42 -4.06 -4.27 -5.30
C LEU A 42 -3.83 -5.66 -4.69
N LEU A 43 -4.13 -5.86 -3.41
CA LEU A 43 -4.02 -7.16 -2.77
C LEU A 43 -4.99 -8.19 -3.35
N ALA A 44 -6.20 -7.75 -3.69
CA ALA A 44 -7.20 -8.61 -4.32
C ALA A 44 -6.81 -9.00 -5.75
N THR A 45 -6.14 -8.11 -6.49
CA THR A 45 -5.68 -8.37 -7.87
C THR A 45 -4.38 -9.16 -7.92
N TYR A 46 -3.43 -8.88 -7.03
CA TYR A 46 -2.09 -9.49 -7.04
C TYR A 46 -1.83 -10.25 -5.73
N PRO A 47 -2.05 -11.57 -5.70
CA PRO A 47 -1.91 -12.36 -4.48
C PRO A 47 -0.45 -12.55 -4.03
N ASP A 48 0.54 -12.18 -4.84
CA ASP A 48 1.96 -12.31 -4.48
C ASP A 48 2.60 -10.94 -4.17
N VAL A 49 1.79 -9.93 -3.81
CA VAL A 49 2.30 -8.62 -3.37
C VAL A 49 2.32 -8.51 -1.85
N PHE A 50 3.43 -8.02 -1.33
CA PHE A 50 3.58 -7.50 0.03
C PHE A 50 3.61 -5.98 -0.02
N ILE A 51 2.86 -5.31 0.86
CA ILE A 51 2.69 -3.86 0.83
C ILE A 51 3.18 -3.22 2.14
N HIS A 52 4.21 -2.40 2.03
CA HIS A 52 4.48 -1.35 3.00
C HIS A 52 3.53 -0.18 2.75
N ALA A 53 2.81 0.24 3.78
CA ALA A 53 1.84 1.33 3.70
C ALA A 53 2.20 2.37 4.75
N CYS A 54 2.50 3.59 4.32
CA CYS A 54 2.81 4.68 5.23
C CYS A 54 1.96 5.90 4.99
N ASP A 55 1.68 6.61 6.08
CA ASP A 55 0.97 7.88 6.08
C ASP A 55 1.43 8.68 7.30
N PHE A 56 1.48 10.00 7.19
CA PHE A 56 1.74 10.87 8.33
C PHE A 56 0.60 10.81 9.36
N SER A 57 -0.62 10.52 8.90
CA SER A 57 -1.81 10.47 9.73
C SER A 57 -1.92 9.12 10.46
N GLN A 58 -1.78 9.15 11.79
CA GLN A 58 -2.11 8.01 12.64
C GLN A 58 -3.53 7.46 12.39
N ARG A 59 -4.48 8.36 12.09
CA ARG A 59 -5.86 7.97 11.76
C ARG A 59 -5.94 7.16 10.47
N ALA A 60 -5.16 7.53 9.44
CA ALA A 60 -5.12 6.78 8.19
C ALA A 60 -4.60 5.35 8.42
N ILE A 61 -3.49 5.23 9.17
CA ILE A 61 -2.93 3.93 9.53
C ILE A 61 -3.91 3.08 10.33
N SER A 62 -4.59 3.64 11.32
CA SER A 62 -5.63 2.92 12.07
C SER A 62 -6.77 2.43 11.18
N LEU A 63 -7.18 3.20 10.16
CA LEU A 63 -8.19 2.75 9.21
C LEU A 63 -7.72 1.56 8.38
N VAL A 64 -6.47 1.60 7.89
CA VAL A 64 -5.86 0.48 7.14
C VAL A 64 -5.78 -0.78 8.01
N GLN A 65 -5.26 -0.66 9.22
CA GLN A 65 -5.11 -1.79 10.16
C GLN A 65 -6.46 -2.37 10.61
N SER A 66 -7.51 -1.55 10.70
CA SER A 66 -8.86 -2.02 11.08
C SER A 66 -9.65 -2.66 9.93
N HIS A 67 -9.13 -2.63 8.70
CA HIS A 67 -9.83 -3.14 7.55
C HIS A 67 -9.91 -4.67 7.60
N LYS A 68 -11.06 -5.24 7.21
CA LYS A 68 -11.32 -6.70 7.29
C LYS A 68 -10.34 -7.57 6.48
N GLU A 69 -9.76 -7.01 5.42
CA GLU A 69 -8.80 -7.68 4.53
C GLU A 69 -7.34 -7.40 4.92
N TYR A 70 -7.12 -6.67 6.02
CA TYR A 70 -5.78 -6.46 6.55
C TYR A 70 -5.22 -7.78 7.09
N ALA A 71 -4.01 -8.12 6.66
CA ALA A 71 -3.24 -9.24 7.17
C ALA A 71 -1.78 -8.82 7.30
N ASP A 72 -1.19 -8.97 8.49
CA ASP A 72 0.21 -8.57 8.76
C ASP A 72 1.23 -9.36 7.90
N THR A 73 0.83 -10.51 7.37
CA THR A 73 1.64 -11.28 6.41
C THR A 73 1.66 -10.69 5.00
N ARG A 74 0.81 -9.70 4.73
CA ARG A 74 0.61 -9.09 3.40
C ARG A 74 0.79 -7.58 3.41
N ILE A 75 0.61 -6.95 4.57
CA ILE A 75 0.64 -5.50 4.74
C ILE A 75 1.44 -5.17 6.00
N HIS A 76 2.39 -4.24 5.87
CA HIS A 76 3.01 -3.55 7.00
C HIS A 76 2.60 -2.08 6.95
N ALA A 77 1.60 -1.71 7.75
CA ALA A 77 1.11 -0.33 7.84
C ALA A 77 1.72 0.40 9.05
N PHE A 78 2.34 1.56 8.80
CA PHE A 78 3.05 2.33 9.83
C PHE A 78 2.92 3.84 9.63
N VAL A 79 2.93 4.59 10.73
CA VAL A 79 2.99 6.06 10.65
C VAL A 79 4.40 6.46 10.24
N CYS A 80 4.52 7.35 9.25
CA CYS A 80 5.81 7.89 8.88
C CYS A 80 5.71 9.35 8.46
N ASP A 81 6.63 10.16 8.98
CA ASP A 81 6.93 11.48 8.47
C ASP A 81 8.09 11.38 7.47
N LEU A 82 7.81 11.59 6.19
CA LEU A 82 8.86 11.54 5.15
C LEU A 82 9.89 12.65 5.27
N THR A 83 9.60 13.72 6.02
CA THR A 83 10.52 14.84 6.19
C THR A 83 11.53 14.59 7.31
N SER A 84 11.27 13.65 8.22
CA SER A 84 12.16 13.33 9.35
C SER A 84 13.25 12.31 9.00
N GLY A 85 13.14 11.62 7.87
CA GLY A 85 14.09 10.58 7.45
C GLY A 85 13.87 9.21 8.09
N ASP A 86 12.74 8.98 8.76
CA ASP A 86 12.48 7.75 9.54
C ASP A 86 12.11 6.51 8.71
N MET A 87 12.07 6.61 7.38
CA MET A 87 11.65 5.50 6.50
C MET A 87 12.51 4.24 6.66
N SER A 88 13.81 4.39 6.91
CA SER A 88 14.73 3.27 7.11
C SER A 88 14.46 2.47 8.38
N ASN A 89 13.67 3.01 9.33
CA ASN A 89 13.27 2.28 10.53
C ASN A 89 12.17 1.24 10.24
N HIS A 90 11.46 1.39 9.12
CA HIS A 90 10.31 0.57 8.76
C HIS A 90 10.53 -0.27 7.51
N VAL A 91 11.34 0.24 6.57
CA VAL A 91 11.60 -0.38 5.28
C VAL A 91 13.10 -0.47 5.08
N ALA A 92 13.59 -1.67 4.81
CA ALA A 92 15.01 -1.87 4.58
C ALA A 92 15.45 -1.16 3.28
N PRO A 93 16.66 -0.59 3.24
CA PRO A 93 17.21 -0.07 2.00
C PRO A 93 17.24 -1.14 0.91
N SER A 94 16.92 -0.76 -0.33
CA SER A 94 16.94 -1.65 -1.50
C SER A 94 16.02 -2.88 -1.39
N SER A 95 14.97 -2.84 -0.57
CA SER A 95 14.01 -3.96 -0.39
C SER A 95 12.66 -3.75 -1.07
N VAL A 96 12.47 -2.67 -1.82
CA VAL A 96 11.20 -2.31 -2.46
C VAL A 96 11.36 -2.36 -3.97
N ASP A 97 10.44 -3.06 -4.64
CA ASP A 97 10.39 -3.16 -6.10
C ASP A 97 9.62 -1.98 -6.71
N ILE A 98 8.56 -1.53 -6.05
CA ILE A 98 7.60 -0.56 -6.58
C ILE A 98 7.28 0.48 -5.52
N VAL A 99 7.38 1.78 -5.85
CA VAL A 99 6.98 2.88 -4.97
C VAL A 99 5.84 3.67 -5.62
N THR A 100 4.80 3.94 -4.84
CA THR A 100 3.58 4.59 -5.31
C THR A 100 3.20 5.75 -4.42
N MET A 101 2.83 6.86 -5.05
CA MET A 101 2.41 8.11 -4.40
C MET A 101 1.15 8.60 -5.08
N VAL A 102 0.00 8.21 -4.57
CA VAL A 102 -1.30 8.57 -5.16
C VAL A 102 -1.96 9.66 -4.32
N TYR A 103 -1.88 10.89 -4.80
CA TYR A 103 -2.58 12.02 -4.20
C TYR A 103 -4.10 11.88 -4.43
N LYS A 104 -4.87 12.06 -3.36
CA LYS A 104 -6.33 11.91 -3.34
C LYS A 104 -7.03 13.20 -2.95
#